data_AF-A0AAD3DLW9-F1
#
_entry.id   AF-A0AAD3DLW9-F1
#
_cell.length_a   1.000
_cell.length_b   1.000
_cell.length_c   1.000
_cell.angle_alpha   90.00
_cell.angle_beta   90.00
_cell.angle_gamma   90.00
#
_symmetry.space_group_name_H-M   'P 1'
#
loop_
_entity.id
_entity.type
_entity.pdbx_description
1 polymer ?
#
loop_
_entity_poly.entity_id
_entity_poly.type
_entity_poly.pdbx_seq_one_letter_code
_entity_poly.pdbx_strand_id
1 'polypeptide(L)'
;RVRQRLEALTFSLMVPRRDALDMVVRQPQLLMYQTESLADNWAALQRLLGVTFETALAMVVRQPNLLCKSPASLASKVAALEATFALPRARAVLLVVGRPALLTMSDKRFKRQHRFLSSLIPLPPAALGRLVCREPSLLMEQIAVLREKVSEAARLLGVS
;
A
#
# COMPACT_ATOMS: atom_id res chain seq x y z
N ARG A 1 10.82 6.08 -28.95
CA ARG A 1 9.95 5.15 -28.19
C ARG A 1 9.78 5.54 -26.72
N VAL A 2 10.86 5.70 -25.93
CA VAL A 2 10.78 6.12 -24.51
C VAL A 2 10.13 7.49 -24.31
N ARG A 3 10.58 8.50 -25.07
CA ARG A 3 10.02 9.86 -25.02
C ARG A 3 8.49 9.88 -25.24
N GLN A 4 8.02 9.19 -26.27
CA GLN A 4 6.59 9.07 -26.60
C GLN A 4 5.79 8.40 -25.46
N ARG A 5 6.34 7.36 -24.83
CA ARG A 5 5.70 6.69 -23.68
C ARG A 5 5.62 7.62 -22.46
N LEU A 6 6.67 8.39 -22.20
CA LEU A 6 6.68 9.40 -21.13
C LEU A 6 5.70 10.55 -21.40
N GLU A 7 5.62 11.01 -22.66
CA GLU A 7 4.64 12.01 -23.08
C GLU A 7 3.21 11.48 -22.91
N ALA A 8 2.95 10.20 -23.22
CA ALA A 8 1.66 9.59 -22.98
C ALA A 8 1.27 9.54 -21.49
N LEU A 9 2.22 9.25 -20.57
CA LEU A 9 1.97 9.38 -19.13
C LEU A 9 1.58 10.81 -18.75
N THR A 10 2.25 11.80 -19.36
CA THR A 10 2.04 13.21 -19.03
C THR A 10 0.70 13.72 -19.54
N PHE A 11 0.39 13.47 -20.81
CA PHE A 11 -0.77 14.06 -21.48
C PHE A 11 -2.02 13.18 -21.38
N SER A 12 -1.90 11.85 -21.57
CA SER A 12 -3.05 10.96 -21.59
C SER A 12 -3.52 10.57 -20.19
N LEU A 13 -2.59 10.45 -19.24
CA LEU A 13 -2.92 10.13 -17.84
C LEU A 13 -2.87 11.37 -16.92
N MET A 14 -2.67 12.56 -17.48
CA MET A 14 -2.63 13.83 -16.76
C MET A 14 -1.64 13.85 -15.58
N VAL A 15 -0.55 13.09 -15.68
CA VAL A 15 0.50 13.06 -14.65
C VAL A 15 1.44 14.25 -14.87
N PRO A 16 1.74 15.08 -13.86
CA PRO A 16 2.73 16.14 -14.02
C PRO A 16 4.06 15.60 -14.53
N ARG A 17 4.69 16.27 -15.51
CA ARG A 17 5.90 15.77 -16.19
C ARG A 17 7.01 15.36 -15.22
N ARG A 18 7.22 16.14 -14.16
CA ARG A 18 8.21 15.85 -13.11
C ARG A 18 7.92 14.51 -12.42
N ASP A 19 6.66 14.29 -12.05
CA ASP A 19 6.23 13.06 -11.38
C ASP A 19 6.30 11.87 -12.34
N ALA A 20 5.91 12.04 -13.61
CA ALA A 20 6.02 10.99 -14.63
C ALA A 20 7.48 10.54 -14.82
N LEU A 21 8.43 11.47 -14.84
CA LEU A 21 9.87 11.16 -14.90
C LEU A 21 10.33 10.38 -13.67
N ASP A 22 10.01 10.86 -12.48
CA ASP A 22 10.38 10.22 -11.22
C ASP A 22 9.75 8.80 -11.09
N MET A 23 8.49 8.65 -11.49
CA MET A 23 7.80 7.37 -11.57
C MET A 23 8.52 6.38 -12.50
N VAL A 24 8.95 6.82 -13.68
CA VAL A 24 9.66 5.99 -14.65
C VAL A 24 11.06 5.61 -14.16
N VAL A 25 11.78 6.51 -13.48
CA VAL A 25 13.08 6.21 -12.87
C VAL A 25 12.94 5.12 -11.80
N ARG A 26 11.95 5.26 -10.90
CA ARG A 26 11.69 4.28 -9.84
C ARG A 26 11.04 2.99 -10.36
N GLN A 27 10.36 3.05 -11.50
CA GLN A 27 9.64 1.93 -12.08
C GLN A 27 9.72 1.93 -13.63
N PRO A 28 10.87 1.53 -14.21
CA PRO A 28 11.06 1.57 -15.68
C PRO A 28 10.06 0.70 -16.46
N GLN A 29 9.55 -0.37 -15.84
CA GLN A 29 8.57 -1.26 -16.44
C GLN A 29 7.27 -0.55 -16.87
N LEU A 30 6.97 0.66 -16.35
CA LEU A 30 5.84 1.47 -16.81
C LEU A 30 5.90 1.74 -18.33
N LEU A 31 7.11 1.90 -18.88
CA LEU A 31 7.31 2.16 -20.30
C LEU A 31 7.00 0.95 -21.19
N MET A 32 6.87 -0.24 -20.60
CA MET A 32 6.55 -1.48 -21.29
C MET A 32 5.03 -1.65 -21.51
N TYR A 33 4.21 -0.96 -20.72
CA TYR A 33 2.76 -1.01 -20.85
C TYR A 33 2.27 -0.08 -21.98
N GLN A 34 1.15 -0.46 -22.57
CA GLN A 34 0.38 0.44 -23.43
C GLN A 34 -0.30 1.51 -22.57
N THR A 35 -0.48 2.70 -23.13
CA THR A 35 -1.05 3.85 -22.41
C THR A 35 -2.49 3.54 -21.97
N GLU A 36 -3.22 2.86 -22.86
CA GLU A 36 -4.59 2.40 -22.67
C GLU A 36 -4.65 1.42 -21.48
N SER A 37 -3.73 0.46 -21.41
CA SER A 37 -3.67 -0.48 -20.29
C SER A 37 -3.36 0.20 -18.95
N LEU A 38 -2.52 1.25 -18.95
CA LEU A 38 -2.25 2.03 -17.75
C LEU A 38 -3.47 2.85 -17.33
N ALA A 39 -4.21 3.41 -18.29
CA ALA A 39 -5.47 4.11 -18.03
C ALA A 39 -6.54 3.17 -17.44
N ASP A 40 -6.65 1.94 -17.97
CA ASP A 40 -7.58 0.93 -17.45
C ASP A 40 -7.21 0.50 -16.03
N ASN A 41 -5.92 0.25 -15.76
CA ASN A 41 -5.44 -0.07 -14.43
C ASN A 41 -5.68 1.07 -13.44
N TRP A 42 -5.55 2.30 -13.90
CA TRP A 42 -5.85 3.50 -13.12
C TRP A 42 -7.34 3.59 -12.77
N ALA A 43 -8.21 3.51 -13.76
CA ALA A 43 -9.66 3.56 -13.57
C ALA A 43 -10.14 2.41 -12.67
N ALA A 44 -9.53 1.24 -12.80
CA ALA A 44 -9.81 0.10 -11.95
C ALA A 44 -9.32 0.32 -10.50
N LEU A 45 -8.16 0.93 -10.28
CA LEU A 45 -7.67 1.32 -8.95
C LEU A 45 -8.62 2.31 -8.28
N GLN A 46 -9.08 3.34 -9.02
CA GLN A 46 -10.05 4.31 -8.52
C GLN A 46 -11.36 3.65 -8.11
N ARG A 47 -11.93 2.81 -8.97
CA ARG A 47 -13.17 2.08 -8.68
C ARG A 47 -13.01 1.12 -7.51
N LEU A 48 -11.90 0.39 -7.46
CA LEU A 48 -11.60 -0.53 -6.37
C LEU A 48 -11.62 0.21 -5.03
N LEU A 49 -10.87 1.31 -4.93
CA LEU A 49 -10.69 2.03 -3.67
C LEU A 49 -11.80 3.07 -3.39
N GLY A 50 -12.65 3.38 -4.38
CA GLY A 50 -13.67 4.43 -4.27
C GLY A 50 -13.04 5.81 -4.08
N VAL A 51 -11.98 6.13 -4.81
CA VAL A 51 -11.20 7.37 -4.64
C VAL A 51 -11.21 8.25 -5.89
N THR A 52 -11.01 9.55 -5.69
CA THR A 52 -10.90 10.53 -6.79
C THR A 52 -9.62 10.33 -7.61
N PHE A 53 -9.55 11.01 -8.75
CA PHE A 53 -8.37 10.98 -9.62
C PHE A 53 -7.13 11.51 -8.89
N GLU A 54 -7.26 12.61 -8.16
CA GLU A 54 -6.17 13.28 -7.43
C GLU A 54 -5.63 12.36 -6.32
N THR A 55 -6.52 11.66 -5.63
CA THR A 55 -6.12 10.70 -4.61
C THR A 55 -5.37 9.51 -5.22
N ALA A 56 -5.89 8.96 -6.33
CA ALA A 56 -5.20 7.89 -7.06
C ALA A 56 -3.85 8.36 -7.61
N LEU A 57 -3.76 9.58 -8.12
CA LEU A 57 -2.52 10.20 -8.59
C LEU A 57 -1.50 10.29 -7.47
N ALA A 58 -1.87 10.83 -6.31
CA ALA A 58 -0.98 10.90 -5.15
C ALA A 58 -0.49 9.51 -4.72
N MET A 59 -1.36 8.49 -4.77
CA MET A 59 -0.98 7.10 -4.46
C MET A 59 0.00 6.53 -5.49
N VAL A 60 -0.28 6.68 -6.78
CA VAL A 60 0.51 6.13 -7.88
C VAL A 60 1.87 6.84 -7.99
N VAL A 61 1.90 8.16 -7.82
CA VAL A 61 3.17 8.90 -7.74
C VAL A 61 4.00 8.34 -6.59
N ARG A 62 3.43 8.09 -5.40
CA ARG A 62 4.19 7.49 -4.30
C ARG A 62 4.62 6.04 -4.59
N GLN A 63 3.76 5.25 -5.22
CA GLN A 63 3.99 3.83 -5.52
C GLN A 63 3.64 3.51 -6.99
N PRO A 64 4.56 3.74 -7.94
CA PRO A 64 4.24 3.63 -9.38
C PRO A 64 3.96 2.19 -9.83
N ASN A 65 4.50 1.21 -9.10
CA ASN A 65 4.26 -0.21 -9.33
C ASN A 65 2.78 -0.62 -9.28
N LEU A 66 1.91 0.18 -8.63
CA LEU A 66 0.48 -0.10 -8.57
C LEU A 66 -0.17 -0.19 -9.96
N LEU A 67 0.27 0.65 -10.90
CA LEU A 67 -0.23 0.60 -12.29
C LEU A 67 0.26 -0.63 -13.07
N CYS A 68 1.22 -1.38 -12.53
CA CYS A 68 1.72 -2.61 -13.12
C CYS A 68 1.06 -3.86 -12.50
N LYS A 69 0.11 -3.67 -11.57
CA LYS A 69 -0.65 -4.77 -10.97
C LYS A 69 -2.03 -4.87 -11.61
N SER A 70 -2.50 -6.09 -11.77
CA SER A 70 -3.87 -6.31 -12.21
C SER A 70 -4.86 -5.86 -11.13
N PRO A 71 -6.06 -5.38 -11.52
CA PRO A 71 -7.09 -5.01 -10.56
C PRO A 71 -7.47 -6.14 -9.61
N ALA A 72 -7.54 -7.37 -10.10
CA ALA A 72 -7.82 -8.56 -9.29
C ALA A 72 -6.73 -8.79 -8.22
N SER A 73 -5.45 -8.57 -8.57
CA SER A 73 -4.36 -8.69 -7.61
C SER A 73 -4.48 -7.64 -6.51
N LEU A 74 -4.75 -6.38 -6.85
CA LEU A 74 -4.93 -5.30 -5.87
C LEU A 74 -6.17 -5.55 -4.98
N ALA A 75 -7.28 -6.02 -5.56
CA ALA A 75 -8.47 -6.37 -4.81
C ALA A 75 -8.21 -7.47 -3.78
N SER A 76 -7.51 -8.53 -4.20
CA SER A 76 -7.08 -9.62 -3.31
C SER A 76 -6.19 -9.11 -2.17
N LYS A 77 -5.30 -8.14 -2.43
CA LYS A 77 -4.45 -7.53 -1.40
C LYS A 77 -5.26 -6.77 -0.35
N VAL A 78 -6.27 -6.01 -0.77
CA VAL A 78 -7.11 -5.31 0.21
C VAL A 78 -7.96 -6.29 0.99
N ALA A 79 -8.55 -7.31 0.34
CA ALA A 79 -9.30 -8.36 1.04
C ALA A 79 -8.43 -9.12 2.06
N ALA A 80 -7.17 -9.41 1.71
CA ALA A 80 -6.23 -10.04 2.64
C ALA A 80 -5.93 -9.14 3.85
N LEU A 81 -5.80 -7.83 3.64
CA LEU A 81 -5.60 -6.85 4.72
C LEU A 81 -6.84 -6.76 5.63
N GLU A 82 -8.03 -6.71 5.04
CA GLU A 82 -9.32 -6.72 5.74
C GLU A 82 -9.47 -7.96 6.61
N ALA A 83 -9.29 -9.14 6.02
CA ALA A 83 -9.44 -10.41 6.72
C ALA A 83 -8.38 -10.60 7.82
N THR A 84 -7.11 -10.25 7.54
CA THR A 84 -6.01 -10.47 8.48
C THR A 84 -6.17 -9.59 9.73
N PHE A 85 -6.62 -8.35 9.59
CA PHE A 85 -6.69 -7.40 10.70
C PHE A 85 -8.12 -7.06 11.14
N ALA A 86 -9.10 -7.86 10.69
CA ALA A 86 -10.53 -7.64 10.97
C ALA A 86 -10.98 -6.19 10.70
N LEU A 87 -10.53 -5.62 9.57
CA LEU A 87 -10.80 -4.22 9.23
C LEU A 87 -12.08 -4.11 8.38
N PRO A 88 -12.99 -3.17 8.71
CA PRO A 88 -14.02 -2.76 7.78
C PRO A 88 -13.42 -2.18 6.49
N ARG A 89 -14.10 -2.39 5.36
CA ARG A 89 -13.68 -1.93 4.02
C ARG A 89 -13.17 -0.49 4.01
N ALA A 90 -13.93 0.45 4.58
CA ALA A 90 -13.57 1.86 4.64
C ALA A 90 -12.25 2.12 5.38
N ARG A 91 -11.97 1.38 6.46
CA ARG A 91 -10.72 1.51 7.22
C ARG A 91 -9.53 0.93 6.47
N ALA A 92 -9.71 -0.20 5.79
CA ALA A 92 -8.69 -0.79 4.93
C ALA A 92 -8.34 0.14 3.77
N VAL A 93 -9.35 0.75 3.12
CA VAL A 93 -9.15 1.76 2.06
C VAL A 93 -8.36 2.96 2.57
N LEU A 94 -8.79 3.59 3.67
CA LEU A 94 -8.06 4.74 4.24
C LEU A 94 -6.60 4.40 4.57
N LEU A 95 -6.38 3.19 5.09
CA LEU A 95 -5.06 2.69 5.42
C LEU A 95 -4.17 2.55 4.18
N VAL A 96 -4.68 1.95 3.08
CA VAL A 96 -3.89 1.80 1.84
C VAL A 96 -3.73 3.11 1.09
N VAL A 97 -4.69 4.05 1.17
CA VAL A 97 -4.54 5.41 0.63
C VAL A 97 -3.40 6.14 1.36
N GLY A 98 -3.36 6.05 2.69
CA GLY A 98 -2.29 6.61 3.50
C GLY A 98 -0.94 5.95 3.24
N ARG A 99 -0.91 4.63 3.03
CA ARG A 99 0.32 3.85 2.76
C ARG A 99 0.15 2.90 1.56
N PRO A 100 0.30 3.41 0.32
CA PRO A 100 0.06 2.63 -0.91
C PRO A 100 0.98 1.40 -1.06
N ALA A 101 2.18 1.45 -0.45
CA ALA A 101 3.13 0.34 -0.42
C ALA A 101 2.53 -0.94 0.20
N LEU A 102 1.50 -0.86 1.05
CA LEU A 102 0.80 -2.03 1.60
C LEU A 102 0.24 -2.94 0.50
N LEU A 103 -0.21 -2.38 -0.63
CA LEU A 103 -0.73 -3.16 -1.76
C LEU A 103 0.36 -3.92 -2.52
N THR A 104 1.63 -3.64 -2.26
CA THR A 104 2.77 -4.36 -2.86
C THR A 104 3.28 -5.49 -1.96
N MET A 105 2.83 -5.56 -0.71
CA MET A 105 3.28 -6.54 0.27
C MET A 105 2.64 -7.91 0.04
N SER A 106 3.32 -8.97 0.48
CA SER A 106 2.79 -10.33 0.41
C SER A 106 1.80 -10.62 1.55
N ASP A 107 0.82 -11.48 1.29
CA ASP A 107 -0.16 -11.87 2.32
C ASP A 107 0.52 -12.64 3.45
N LYS A 108 1.58 -13.39 3.12
CA LYS A 108 2.47 -14.03 4.09
C LYS A 108 3.06 -13.00 5.06
N ARG A 109 3.42 -11.81 4.58
CA ARG A 109 3.93 -10.73 5.42
C ARG A 109 2.86 -10.20 6.37
N PHE A 110 1.63 -9.94 5.90
CA PHE A 110 0.52 -9.55 6.77
C PHE A 110 0.27 -10.58 7.87
N LYS A 111 0.20 -11.87 7.52
CA LYS A 111 -0.01 -12.96 8.48
C LYS A 111 1.11 -13.07 9.52
N ARG A 112 2.36 -12.92 9.11
CA ARG A 112 3.51 -12.90 10.03
C ARG A 112 3.43 -11.70 10.97
N GLN A 113 3.09 -10.53 10.45
CA GLN A 113 2.97 -9.33 11.25
C GLN A 113 1.83 -9.42 12.26
N HIS A 114 0.67 -9.91 11.83
CA HIS A 114 -0.46 -10.17 12.71
C HIS A 114 -0.07 -11.13 13.83
N ARG A 115 0.51 -12.30 13.52
CA ARG A 115 0.94 -13.27 14.53
C ARG A 115 1.90 -12.68 15.55
N PHE A 116 2.86 -11.89 15.07
CA PHE A 116 3.81 -11.22 15.95
C PHE A 116 3.09 -10.22 16.87
N LEU A 117 2.28 -9.31 16.34
CA LEU A 117 1.58 -8.32 17.15
C LEU A 117 0.60 -8.97 18.15
N SER A 118 -0.12 -10.02 17.75
CA SER A 118 -0.98 -10.80 18.64
C SER A 118 -0.20 -11.52 19.74
N SER A 119 1.08 -11.85 19.53
CA SER A 119 1.92 -12.47 20.56
C SER A 119 2.45 -11.48 21.60
N LEU A 120 2.49 -10.19 21.27
CA LEU A 120 2.96 -9.15 22.20
C LEU A 120 1.89 -8.75 23.21
N ILE A 121 0.64 -8.63 22.75
CA ILE A 121 -0.47 -8.18 23.57
C ILE A 121 -1.70 -9.02 23.20
N PRO A 122 -2.36 -9.68 24.18
CA PRO A 122 -3.62 -10.37 23.93
C PRO A 122 -4.71 -9.33 23.67
N LEU A 123 -4.92 -9.02 22.38
CA LEU A 123 -5.93 -8.08 21.91
C LEU A 123 -7.04 -8.83 21.18
N PRO A 124 -8.32 -8.45 21.37
CA PRO A 124 -9.38 -8.86 20.46
C PRO A 124 -9.02 -8.48 19.01
N PRO A 125 -9.38 -9.27 17.99
CA PRO A 125 -9.01 -8.99 16.60
C PRO A 125 -9.32 -7.57 16.13
N ALA A 126 -10.48 -7.03 16.50
CA ALA A 126 -10.88 -5.66 16.17
C ALA A 126 -9.98 -4.59 16.82
N ALA A 127 -9.41 -4.85 17.99
CA ALA A 127 -8.48 -3.93 18.66
C ALA A 127 -7.13 -3.90 17.95
N LEU A 128 -6.64 -5.05 17.46
CA LEU A 128 -5.44 -5.10 16.64
C LEU A 128 -5.63 -4.37 15.30
N GLY A 129 -6.81 -4.50 14.67
CA GLY A 129 -7.19 -3.70 13.52
C GLY A 129 -7.12 -2.20 13.78
N ARG A 130 -7.68 -1.72 14.89
CA ARG A 130 -7.60 -0.30 15.28
C ARG A 130 -6.15 0.14 15.51
N LEU A 131 -5.32 -0.70 16.11
CA LEU A 131 -3.90 -0.42 16.35
C LEU A 131 -3.16 -0.19 15.03
N VAL A 132 -3.30 -1.09 14.05
CA VAL A 132 -2.61 -0.93 12.75
C VAL A 132 -3.16 0.22 11.91
N CYS A 133 -4.43 0.62 12.11
CA CYS A 133 -4.94 1.85 11.52
C CYS A 133 -4.34 3.12 12.15
N ARG A 134 -4.10 3.11 13.46
CA ARG A 134 -3.48 4.24 14.18
C ARG A 134 -1.98 4.33 13.92
N GLU A 135 -1.30 3.18 13.96
CA GLU A 135 0.13 3.10 13.70
C GLU A 135 0.45 2.12 12.56
N PRO A 136 0.25 2.54 11.29
CA PRO A 136 0.53 1.64 10.20
C PRO A 136 2.01 1.40 9.89
N SER A 137 2.96 2.07 10.58
CA SER A 137 4.37 1.69 10.49
C SER A 137 4.62 0.28 11.03
N LEU A 138 3.76 -0.22 11.93
CA LEU A 138 3.78 -1.61 12.42
C LEU A 138 3.69 -2.64 11.29
N LEU A 139 3.08 -2.29 10.15
CA LEU A 139 3.02 -3.19 8.98
C LEU A 139 4.27 -3.09 8.11
N MET A 140 4.89 -1.91 8.08
CA MET A 140 6.01 -1.58 7.20
C MET A 140 7.36 -2.01 7.78
N GLU A 141 7.46 -2.07 9.11
CA GLU A 141 8.68 -2.41 9.82
C GLU A 141 9.01 -3.90 9.77
N GLN A 142 10.29 -4.23 9.96
CA GLN A 142 10.71 -5.62 10.11
C GLN A 142 10.38 -6.12 11.52
N ILE A 143 9.94 -7.38 11.63
CA ILE A 143 9.58 -7.99 12.92
C ILE A 143 10.76 -7.96 13.92
N ALA A 144 12.01 -8.12 13.46
CA ALA A 144 13.18 -8.05 14.33
C ALA A 144 13.30 -6.66 14.99
N VAL A 145 13.24 -5.60 14.18
CA VAL A 145 13.28 -4.21 14.65
C VAL A 145 12.10 -3.90 15.59
N LEU A 146 10.90 -4.38 15.27
CA LEU A 146 9.76 -4.19 16.16
C LEU A 146 9.92 -4.91 17.50
N ARG A 147 10.52 -6.10 17.51
CA ARG A 147 10.80 -6.84 18.74
C ARG A 147 11.76 -6.06 19.64
N GLU A 148 12.84 -5.54 19.07
CA GLU A 148 13.79 -4.70 19.80
C GLU A 148 13.10 -3.45 20.38
N LYS A 149 12.33 -2.73 19.56
CA LYS A 149 11.56 -1.55 19.99
C LYS A 149 10.59 -1.86 21.12
N VAL A 150 9.89 -3.00 21.05
CA VAL A 150 8.94 -3.42 22.08
C VAL A 150 9.65 -3.86 23.35
N SER A 151 10.76 -4.60 23.24
CA SER A 151 11.57 -5.01 24.39
C SER A 151 12.15 -3.80 25.12
N GLU A 152 12.63 -2.81 24.36
CA GLU A 152 13.16 -1.57 24.93
C GLU A 152 12.05 -0.75 25.59
N ALA A 153 10.88 -0.63 24.95
CA ALA A 153 9.73 0.04 25.57
C ALA A 153 9.27 -0.65 26.86
N ALA A 154 9.20 -1.98 26.87
CA ALA A 154 8.86 -2.79 28.05
C ALA A 154 9.84 -2.54 29.20
N ARG A 155 11.15 -2.51 28.90
CA ARG A 155 12.21 -2.19 29.86
C ARG A 155 12.07 -0.77 30.43
N LEU A 156 11.85 0.23 29.56
CA LEU A 156 11.69 1.64 29.98
C LEU A 156 10.42 1.87 30.81
N LEU A 157 9.36 1.11 30.54
CA LEU A 157 8.09 1.19 31.26
C LEU A 157 8.04 0.31 32.52
N GLY A 158 9.08 -0.47 32.80
CA GLY A 158 9.14 -1.37 33.96
C GLY A 158 8.16 -2.55 33.89
N VAL A 159 7.73 -2.93 32.68
CA VAL A 159 6.77 -4.02 32.43
C VAL A 159 7.54 -5.15 31.76
N SER A 160 8.34 -5.88 32.53
CA SER A 160 9.14 -7.04 32.07
C SER A 160 8.44 -8.34 32.42
#